data_AF-A0A7W0TWS5-F1
#
_entry.id   AF-A0A7W0TWS5-F1
#
_cell.length_a   1.000
_cell.length_b   1.000
_cell.length_c   1.000
_cell.angle_alpha   90.00
_cell.angle_beta   90.00
_cell.angle_gamma   90.00
#
_symmetry.space_group_name_H-M   'P 1'
#
loop_
_entity.id
_entity.type
_entity.pdbx_description
1 polymer ?
#
loop_
_entity_poly.entity_id
_entity_poly.type
_entity_poly.pdbx_seq_one_letter_code
_entity_poly.pdbx_strand_id
1 'polypeptide(L)'
;GLNSILLLILAVSLGIPDPSGIFGIVATVVLASVVLHGTTATPLAAWYGRRAHAAQLPEETLVDAGSLFHIDGDPPPVPRTTPEALWRMLEAGEPVTTVDVRRWQPFEASGRRIPGSLRIPIDVIPHRLAEIPRDRPAVLSCA
;
A
#
# COMPACT_ATOMS: atom_id res chain seq x y z
N GLY A 1 4.58 -9.11 -31.43
CA GLY A 1 3.29 -9.50 -30.81
C GLY A 1 2.16 -9.14 -31.75
N LEU A 2 1.07 -9.92 -31.80
CA LEU A 2 -0.05 -9.81 -32.75
C LEU A 2 0.30 -9.90 -34.26
N ASN A 3 0.99 -8.93 -34.87
CA ASN A 3 1.29 -8.94 -36.33
C ASN A 3 2.10 -10.17 -36.77
N SER A 4 3.06 -10.62 -35.96
CA SER A 4 3.84 -11.84 -36.25
C SER A 4 3.02 -13.12 -36.13
N ILE A 5 2.00 -13.14 -35.25
CA ILE A 5 1.07 -14.27 -35.08
C ILE A 5 0.08 -14.31 -36.25
N LEU A 6 -0.40 -13.15 -36.68
CA LEU A 6 -1.27 -13.04 -37.87
C LEU A 6 -0.55 -13.47 -39.15
N LEU A 7 0.74 -13.11 -39.31
CA LEU A 7 1.55 -13.57 -40.44
C LEU A 7 1.73 -15.10 -40.45
N LEU A 8 1.96 -15.71 -39.27
CA LEU A 8 2.07 -17.15 -39.11
C LEU A 8 0.76 -17.88 -39.44
N ILE A 9 -0.37 -17.38 -38.94
CA ILE A 9 -1.70 -17.95 -39.22
C ILE A 9 -2.03 -17.84 -40.72
N LEU A 10 -1.70 -16.72 -41.35
CA LEU A 10 -1.90 -16.51 -42.79
C LEU A 10 -1.05 -17.49 -43.64
N ALA A 11 0.22 -17.68 -43.28
CA ALA A 11 1.12 -18.61 -43.99
C ALA A 11 0.64 -20.08 -43.89
N VAL A 12 0.13 -20.48 -42.72
CA VAL A 12 -0.46 -21.81 -42.51
C VAL A 12 -1.78 -21.96 -43.28
N SER A 13 -2.64 -20.93 -43.27
CA SER A 13 -3.92 -20.94 -44.00
C SER A 13 -3.75 -20.99 -45.52
N LEU A 14 -2.62 -20.53 -46.06
CA LEU A 14 -2.29 -20.56 -47.49
C LEU A 14 -1.58 -21.86 -47.92
N GLY A 15 -1.36 -22.80 -47.00
CA GLY A 15 -0.83 -24.14 -47.33
C GLY A 15 0.63 -24.17 -47.77
N ILE A 16 1.46 -23.23 -47.30
CA ILE A 16 2.89 -23.18 -47.66
C ILE A 16 3.62 -24.43 -47.12
N PRO A 17 4.33 -25.19 -47.97
CA PRO A 17 4.78 -26.56 -47.68
C PRO A 17 5.91 -26.70 -46.63
N ASP A 18 6.45 -25.61 -46.09
CA ASP A 18 7.42 -25.64 -44.98
C ASP A 18 7.01 -24.73 -43.80
N PRO A 19 6.02 -25.16 -42.99
CA PRO A 19 5.54 -24.42 -41.83
C PRO A 19 6.57 -24.40 -40.67
N SER A 20 7.58 -25.28 -40.70
CA SER A 20 8.53 -25.45 -39.59
C SER A 20 9.52 -24.28 -39.48
N GLY A 21 10.04 -23.80 -40.62
CA GLY A 21 10.94 -22.65 -40.67
C GLY A 21 10.27 -21.34 -40.26
N ILE A 22 9.02 -21.13 -40.71
CA ILE A 22 8.25 -19.91 -40.39
C ILE A 22 7.89 -19.87 -38.90
N PHE A 23 7.48 -21.01 -38.33
CA PHE A 23 7.20 -21.13 -36.90
C PHE A 23 8.43 -20.81 -36.05
N GLY A 24 9.60 -21.36 -36.40
CA GLY A 24 10.85 -21.12 -35.67
C GLY A 24 11.26 -19.64 -35.65
N ILE A 25 11.15 -18.96 -36.80
CA ILE A 25 11.48 -17.52 -36.90
C ILE A 25 10.51 -16.69 -36.06
N VAL A 26 9.20 -16.93 -36.17
CA VAL A 26 8.18 -16.18 -35.42
C VAL A 26 8.33 -16.41 -33.91
N ALA A 27 8.51 -17.66 -33.48
CA ALA A 27 8.71 -17.99 -32.08
C ALA A 27 9.96 -17.29 -31.50
N THR A 28 11.07 -17.29 -32.24
CA THR A 28 12.33 -16.63 -31.82
C THR A 28 12.16 -15.13 -31.68
N VAL A 29 11.54 -14.46 -32.66
CA VAL A 29 11.28 -13.01 -32.62
C VAL A 29 10.37 -12.64 -31.45
N VAL A 30 9.33 -13.43 -31.19
CA VAL A 30 8.42 -13.20 -30.07
C VAL A 30 9.14 -13.39 -28.73
N LEU A 31 9.89 -14.48 -28.56
CA LEU A 31 10.63 -14.75 -27.32
C LEU A 31 11.65 -13.66 -27.04
N ALA A 32 12.43 -13.25 -28.04
CA ALA A 32 13.40 -12.17 -27.92
C ALA A 32 12.73 -10.85 -27.55
N SER A 33 11.60 -10.52 -28.18
CA SER A 33 10.82 -9.31 -27.88
C SER A 33 10.30 -9.29 -26.45
N VAL A 34 9.75 -10.40 -25.95
CA VAL A 34 9.26 -10.54 -24.57
C VAL A 34 10.39 -10.41 -23.56
N VAL A 35 11.53 -11.05 -23.81
CA VAL A 35 12.72 -10.93 -22.94
C VAL A 35 13.26 -9.50 -22.92
N LEU A 36 13.36 -8.85 -24.08
CA LEU A 36 13.83 -7.47 -24.19
C LEU A 36 12.92 -6.48 -23.45
N HIS A 37 11.60 -6.56 -23.61
CA HIS A 37 10.67 -5.65 -22.96
C HIS A 37 10.42 -6.00 -21.49
N GLY A 38 10.43 -7.29 -21.14
CA GLY A 38 10.25 -7.76 -19.75
C GLY A 38 11.42 -7.37 -18.85
N THR A 39 12.65 -7.37 -19.39
CA THR A 39 13.87 -6.97 -18.67
C THR A 39 14.03 -5.46 -18.53
N THR A 40 13.32 -4.63 -19.31
CA THR A 40 13.35 -3.16 -19.17
C THR A 40 12.15 -2.61 -18.41
N ALA A 41 10.93 -3.08 -18.68
CA ALA A 41 9.72 -2.51 -18.08
C ALA A 41 9.64 -2.73 -16.56
N THR A 42 10.00 -3.93 -16.10
CA THR A 42 9.87 -4.33 -14.69
C THR A 42 10.86 -3.62 -13.76
N PRO A 43 12.19 -3.58 -14.04
CA PRO A 43 13.12 -2.88 -13.16
C PRO A 43 12.99 -1.36 -13.24
N LEU A 44 12.62 -0.81 -14.40
CA LEU A 44 12.42 0.63 -14.56
C LEU A 44 11.20 1.09 -13.76
N ALA A 45 10.07 0.37 -13.85
CA ALA A 45 8.89 0.65 -13.04
C ALA A 45 9.17 0.48 -11.53
N ALA A 46 9.91 -0.56 -11.13
CA ALA A 46 10.30 -0.76 -9.74
C ALA A 46 11.25 0.34 -9.23
N TRP A 47 12.17 0.83 -10.07
CA TRP A 47 13.08 1.93 -9.72
C TRP A 47 12.33 3.27 -9.62
N TYR A 48 11.45 3.57 -10.58
CA TYR A 48 10.58 4.75 -10.52
C TYR A 48 9.66 4.71 -9.31
N GLY A 49 9.05 3.57 -8.99
CA GLY A 49 8.24 3.40 -7.78
C GLY A 49 9.03 3.70 -6.50
N ARG A 50 10.25 3.16 -6.36
CA ARG A 50 11.12 3.47 -5.20
C ARG A 50 11.51 4.94 -5.12
N ARG A 51 11.77 5.60 -6.26
CA ARG A 51 12.16 7.01 -6.30
C ARG A 51 10.97 7.95 -6.08
N ALA A 52 9.78 7.60 -6.56
CA ALA A 52 8.54 8.32 -6.30
C ALA A 52 8.14 8.21 -4.81
N HIS A 53 8.29 7.02 -4.19
CA HIS A 53 8.14 6.87 -2.74
C HIS A 53 9.14 7.70 -1.93
N ALA A 54 10.37 7.86 -2.44
CA ALA A 54 11.40 8.70 -1.79
C ALA A 54 11.20 10.21 -2.06
N ALA A 55 10.40 10.56 -3.06
CA ALA A 55 10.11 11.92 -3.49
C ALA A 55 8.63 12.26 -3.27
N GLN A 56 8.00 11.69 -2.24
CA GLN A 56 6.69 12.16 -1.79
C GLN A 56 6.83 13.63 -1.42
N LEU A 57 6.39 14.48 -2.34
CA LEU A 57 6.33 15.91 -2.17
C LEU A 57 5.32 16.22 -1.05
N PRO A 58 5.42 17.39 -0.40
CA PRO A 58 4.51 17.80 0.66
C PRO A 58 3.02 17.71 0.27
N GLU A 59 2.68 17.71 -1.03
CA GLU A 59 1.30 17.57 -1.50
C GLU A 59 0.64 16.22 -1.18
N GLU A 60 1.42 15.14 -1.03
CA GLU A 60 0.92 13.84 -0.57
C GLU A 60 0.96 13.70 0.95
N THR A 61 1.58 14.67 1.63
CA THR A 61 1.56 14.78 3.07
C THR A 61 0.23 15.40 3.48
N LEU A 62 -0.78 14.54 3.61
CA LEU A 62 -2.05 14.86 4.23
C LEU A 62 -2.85 15.89 3.41
N VAL A 63 -3.62 15.40 2.44
CA VAL A 63 -4.99 15.91 2.41
C VAL A 63 -5.56 15.54 3.78
N ASP A 64 -5.55 16.52 4.68
CA ASP A 64 -6.20 16.42 5.97
C ASP A 64 -7.57 15.80 5.73
N ALA A 65 -7.88 14.70 6.41
CA ALA A 65 -9.17 14.06 6.26
C ALA A 65 -10.30 15.06 6.54
N GLY A 66 -10.05 16.07 7.39
CA GLY A 66 -10.97 17.20 7.63
C GLY A 66 -11.27 18.04 6.38
N SER A 67 -10.30 18.23 5.48
CA SER A 67 -10.46 18.94 4.21
C SER A 67 -11.33 18.16 3.21
N LEU A 68 -11.21 16.83 3.17
CA LEU A 68 -12.05 15.97 2.32
C LEU A 68 -13.50 15.84 2.81
N PHE A 69 -13.73 16.00 4.12
CA PHE A 69 -15.04 15.81 4.73
C PHE A 69 -15.75 17.10 5.13
N HIS A 70 -15.35 18.26 4.59
CA HIS A 70 -15.95 19.57 4.90
C HIS A 70 -16.29 19.72 6.40
N ILE A 71 -15.30 19.47 7.26
CA ILE A 71 -15.43 19.85 8.67
C ILE A 71 -15.27 21.36 8.70
N ASP A 72 -16.37 22.08 8.95
CA ASP A 72 -16.33 23.54 9.11
C ASP A 72 -15.45 23.90 10.32
N GLY A 73 -14.20 24.27 10.06
CA GLY A 73 -13.21 24.71 11.03
C GLY A 73 -11.94 23.85 11.08
N ASP A 74 -10.80 24.51 11.34
CA ASP A 74 -9.53 23.83 11.62
C ASP A 74 -9.72 22.97 12.90
N PRO A 75 -9.57 21.64 12.84
CA PRO A 75 -9.69 20.82 14.03
C PRO A 75 -8.66 21.28 15.07
N PRO A 76 -9.01 21.34 16.35
CA PRO A 76 -8.06 21.74 17.38
C PRO A 76 -6.83 20.82 17.32
N PRO A 77 -5.62 21.37 17.48
CA PRO A 77 -4.40 20.59 17.39
C PRO A 77 -4.43 19.44 18.41
N VAL A 78 -4.30 18.22 17.91
CA VAL A 78 -4.25 17.02 18.75
C VAL A 78 -2.86 16.88 19.36
N PRO A 79 -2.71 16.86 20.71
CA PRO A 79 -1.42 16.72 21.35
C PRO A 79 -0.74 15.40 20.97
N ARG A 80 0.57 15.44 20.71
CA ARG A 80 1.40 14.27 20.41
C ARG A 80 2.23 13.89 21.63
N THR A 81 2.44 12.59 21.82
CA THR A 81 3.31 12.03 22.86
C THR A 81 4.34 11.09 22.23
N THR A 82 5.47 10.89 22.90
CA THR A 82 6.50 9.93 22.47
C THR A 82 6.26 8.56 23.09
N PRO A 83 6.79 7.47 22.51
CA PRO A 83 6.72 6.14 23.12
C PRO A 83 7.28 6.09 24.55
N GLU A 84 8.36 6.81 24.84
CA GLU A 84 8.99 6.86 26.15
C GLU A 84 8.12 7.61 27.17
N ALA A 85 7.45 8.67 26.73
CA ALA A 85 6.51 9.40 27.56
C ALA A 85 5.27 8.55 27.89
N LEU A 86 4.71 7.87 26.89
CA LEU A 86 3.61 6.93 27.09
C LEU A 86 4.01 5.78 28.03
N TRP A 87 5.21 5.23 27.86
CA TRP A 87 5.72 4.18 28.74
C TRP A 87 5.81 4.63 30.20
N ARG A 88 6.30 5.84 30.46
CA ARG A 88 6.33 6.41 31.81
C ARG A 88 4.94 6.56 32.43
N MET A 89 3.94 6.98 31.65
CA MET A 89 2.56 7.08 32.13
C MET A 89 2.00 5.72 32.53
N LEU A 90 2.26 4.69 31.71
CA LEU A 90 1.82 3.31 31.98
C LEU A 90 2.49 2.72 33.23
N GLU A 91 3.80 2.90 33.37
CA GLU A 91 4.56 2.45 34.55
C GLU A 91 4.13 3.17 35.84
N ALA A 92 3.80 4.46 35.74
CA ALA A 92 3.27 5.24 36.86
C ALA A 92 1.84 4.87 37.25
N GLY A 93 1.17 3.99 36.49
CA GLY A 93 -0.22 3.61 36.72
C GLY A 93 -1.21 4.72 36.42
N GLU A 94 -0.84 5.69 35.57
CA GLU A 94 -1.77 6.75 35.15
C GLU A 94 -2.96 6.14 34.40
N PRO A 95 -4.17 6.66 34.59
CA PRO A 95 -5.35 6.17 33.90
C PRO A 95 -5.33 6.62 32.42
N VAL A 96 -4.52 5.98 31.58
CA VAL A 96 -4.45 6.25 30.13
C VAL A 96 -4.97 5.04 29.35
N THR A 97 -5.79 5.30 28.34
CA THR A 97 -6.22 4.25 27.39
C THR A 97 -5.32 4.27 26.18
N THR A 98 -4.68 3.15 25.85
CA THR A 98 -3.98 3.01 24.57
C THR A 98 -4.90 2.37 23.54
N VAL A 99 -4.97 2.95 22.35
CA VAL A 99 -5.85 2.48 21.27
C VAL A 99 -5.01 2.22 20.02
N ASP A 100 -5.01 0.96 19.58
CA ASP A 100 -4.32 0.55 18.35
C ASP A 100 -5.26 0.69 17.16
N VAL A 101 -4.94 1.64 16.28
CA VAL A 101 -5.76 1.98 15.10
C VAL A 101 -5.21 1.40 13.79
N ARG A 102 -4.21 0.51 13.87
CA ARG A 102 -3.63 -0.11 12.68
C ARG A 102 -4.66 -0.93 11.93
N ARG A 103 -4.59 -0.86 10.59
CA ARG A 103 -5.34 -1.77 9.71
C ARG A 103 -4.94 -3.22 9.95
N TRP A 104 -5.80 -4.15 9.53
CA TRP A 104 -5.63 -5.59 9.77
C TRP A 104 -4.24 -6.12 9.35
N GLN A 105 -3.81 -5.83 8.12
CA GLN A 105 -2.56 -6.35 7.57
C GLN A 105 -1.30 -5.84 8.32
N PRO A 106 -1.10 -4.53 8.56
CA PRO A 106 0.02 -4.05 9.38
C PRO A 106 0.02 -4.59 10.82
N PHE A 107 -1.17 -4.77 11.40
CA PHE A 107 -1.31 -5.33 12.74
C PHE A 107 -0.76 -6.77 12.79
N GLU A 108 -1.23 -7.63 11.88
CA GLU A 108 -0.80 -9.03 11.80
C GLU A 108 0.67 -9.18 11.48
N ALA A 109 1.18 -8.41 10.51
CA ALA A 109 2.58 -8.50 10.09
C ALA A 109 3.58 -8.15 11.21
N SER A 110 3.19 -7.26 12.14
CA SER A 110 4.09 -6.80 13.19
C SER A 110 4.34 -7.81 14.31
N GLY A 111 3.34 -8.66 14.61
CA GLY A 111 3.34 -9.53 15.80
C GLY A 111 3.47 -8.82 17.16
N ARG A 112 3.54 -7.48 17.18
CA ARG A 112 3.79 -6.66 18.38
C ARG A 112 2.57 -5.80 18.70
N ARG A 113 2.28 -5.66 20.00
CA ARG A 113 1.18 -4.85 20.52
C ARG A 113 1.58 -4.20 21.84
N ILE A 114 1.01 -3.03 22.13
CA ILE A 114 1.11 -2.42 23.45
C ILE A 114 0.24 -3.24 24.41
N PRO A 115 0.78 -3.74 25.54
CA PRO A 115 -0.02 -4.48 26.53
C PRO A 115 -1.22 -3.66 27.01
N GLY A 116 -2.40 -4.30 27.09
CA GLY A 116 -3.63 -3.63 27.53
C GLY A 116 -4.25 -2.67 26.50
N SER A 117 -3.69 -2.55 25.30
CA SER A 117 -4.26 -1.68 24.26
C SER A 117 -5.60 -2.20 23.72
N LEU A 118 -6.52 -1.26 23.51
CA LEU A 118 -7.80 -1.48 22.87
C LEU A 118 -7.63 -1.47 21.35
N ARG A 119 -7.99 -2.57 20.68
CA ARG A 119 -7.85 -2.69 19.22
C ARG A 119 -9.11 -2.20 18.50
N ILE A 120 -8.99 -1.07 17.80
CA ILE A 120 -10.05 -0.51 16.96
C ILE A 120 -9.42 -0.05 15.64
N PRO A 121 -9.47 -0.89 14.59
CA PRO A 121 -8.94 -0.52 13.27
C PRO A 121 -9.55 0.79 12.76
N ILE A 122 -8.73 1.61 12.09
CA ILE A 122 -9.13 2.96 11.65
C ILE A 122 -10.41 2.99 10.80
N ASP A 123 -10.66 1.94 10.02
CA ASP A 123 -11.82 1.77 9.16
C ASP A 123 -13.14 1.56 9.91
N VAL A 124 -13.09 1.16 11.19
CA VAL A 124 -14.29 0.91 12.01
C VAL A 124 -14.40 1.85 13.22
N ILE A 125 -13.47 2.81 13.39
CA ILE A 125 -13.49 3.77 14.50
C ILE A 125 -14.85 4.48 14.62
N PRO A 126 -15.46 5.03 13.56
CA PRO A 126 -16.74 5.75 13.70
C PRO A 126 -17.85 4.91 14.32
N HIS A 127 -17.85 3.59 14.07
CA HIS A 127 -18.85 2.66 14.59
C HIS A 127 -18.52 2.15 16.00
N ARG A 128 -17.24 2.17 16.38
CA ARG A 128 -16.74 1.63 17.67
C ARG A 128 -16.23 2.72 18.61
N LEU A 129 -16.51 3.99 18.31
CA LEU A 129 -16.04 5.14 19.08
C LEU A 129 -16.55 5.14 20.53
N ALA A 130 -17.69 4.50 20.78
CA ALA A 130 -18.26 4.35 22.11
C ALA A 130 -17.43 3.42 23.03
N GLU A 131 -16.56 2.58 22.46
CA GLU A 131 -15.70 1.67 23.25
C GLU A 131 -14.50 2.39 23.86
N ILE A 132 -14.15 3.58 23.36
CA ILE A 132 -13.04 4.37 23.90
C ILE A 132 -13.55 5.14 25.13
N PRO A 133 -13.00 4.88 26.34
CA PRO A 133 -13.39 5.60 27.54
C PRO A 133 -13.19 7.10 27.39
N ARG A 134 -14.18 7.89 27.82
CA ARG A 134 -14.17 9.36 27.73
C ARG A 134 -13.79 10.05 29.04
N ASP A 135 -13.64 9.28 30.12
CA ASP A 135 -13.29 9.71 31.47
C ASP A 135 -11.79 9.95 31.65
N ARG A 136 -10.98 9.56 30.65
CA ARG A 136 -9.52 9.56 30.75
C ARG A 136 -8.84 9.77 29.38
N PRO A 137 -7.57 10.19 29.35
CA PRO A 137 -6.86 10.39 28.08
C PRO A 137 -6.78 9.11 27.25
N ALA A 138 -6.97 9.23 25.94
CA ALA A 138 -6.76 8.17 24.97
C ALA A 138 -5.55 8.50 24.07
N VAL A 139 -4.61 7.56 23.98
CA VAL A 139 -3.44 7.66 23.11
C VAL A 139 -3.60 6.69 21.94
N LEU A 140 -3.72 7.25 20.74
CA LEU A 140 -3.89 6.50 19.49
C LEU A 140 -2.52 6.10 18.93
N SER A 141 -2.36 4.85 18.54
CA SER A 141 -1.13 4.30 17.97
C SER A 141 -1.38 3.74 16.57
N CYS A 142 -0.54 4.13 15.61
CA CYS A 142 -0.53 3.66 14.21
C CYS A 142 0.86 3.11 13.82
N ALA A 143 1.00 2.63 12.57
CA ALA A 143 2.23 2.02 12.04
C ALA A 143 2.98 3.00 11.13
#